data_AF-A0A0F7Y0F9-F1
#
_entry.id   AF-A0A0F7Y0F9-F1
#
_cell.length_a   1.000
_cell.length_b   1.000
_cell.length_c   1.000
_cell.angle_alpha   90.00
_cell.angle_beta   90.00
_cell.angle_gamma   90.00
#
_symmetry.space_group_name_H-M   'P 1'
#
loop_
_entity.id
_entity.type
_entity.pdbx_description
1 polymer ?
#
loop_
_entity_poly.entity_id
_entity_poly.type
_entity_poly.pdbx_seq_one_letter_code
_entity_poly.pdbx_strand_id
1 'polypeptide(L)'
;MDDFETWLNGRPKWLQTAARTMIDAKRQLNEVEIKELARLCQLEAKGQPDSGFLSIVAGTLSQAATRPPVRIDEIREVHGLNAIKSGAHLPFGNSNLAVIYGQNGTGKSGFARLLKQVCGSRSKDEIRSNVFDPNHTDCRAQFKVSIDGKSVDIHWDIPSGPHKALRQAQVFDSKAAQ
;
A
#
# COMPACT_ATOMS: atom_id res chain seq x y z
N MET A 1 17.64 -16.59 -6.60
CA MET A 1 16.97 -16.75 -5.29
C MET A 1 16.59 -15.35 -4.83
N ASP A 2 15.45 -15.20 -4.17
CA ASP A 2 15.03 -13.92 -3.62
C ASP A 2 16.05 -13.46 -2.55
N ASP A 3 16.61 -12.26 -2.69
CA ASP A 3 17.59 -11.68 -1.76
C ASP A 3 17.02 -11.63 -0.33
N PHE A 4 15.71 -11.41 -0.22
CA PHE A 4 15.02 -11.39 1.07
C PHE A 4 14.91 -12.79 1.70
N GLU A 5 14.63 -13.84 0.91
CA GLU A 5 14.62 -15.22 1.40
C GLU A 5 16.00 -15.64 1.92
N THR A 6 17.06 -15.25 1.21
CA THR A 6 18.44 -15.52 1.62
C THR A 6 18.77 -14.83 2.94
N TRP A 7 18.41 -13.56 3.07
CA TRP A 7 18.57 -12.78 4.30
C TRP A 7 17.80 -13.41 5.48
N LEU A 8 16.56 -13.84 5.25
CA LEU A 8 15.69 -14.37 6.29
C LEU A 8 16.17 -15.74 6.79
N ASN A 9 16.69 -16.59 5.89
CA ASN A 9 17.31 -17.86 6.26
C ASN A 9 18.60 -17.71 7.09
N GLY A 10 19.24 -16.54 7.07
CA GLY A 10 20.39 -16.21 7.93
C GLY A 10 20.01 -15.70 9.33
N ARG A 11 18.72 -15.63 9.67
CA ARG A 11 18.23 -15.15 10.98
C ARG A 11 18.02 -16.29 11.98
N PRO A 12 17.89 -15.99 13.29
CA PRO A 12 17.58 -17.00 14.30
C PRO A 12 16.34 -17.83 13.93
N LYS A 13 16.32 -19.11 14.29
CA LYS A 13 15.26 -20.06 13.96
C LYS A 13 13.91 -19.64 14.52
N TRP A 14 13.87 -19.02 15.70
CA TRP A 14 12.62 -18.48 16.25
C TRP A 14 12.03 -17.39 15.34
N LEU A 15 12.88 -16.57 14.69
CA LEU A 15 12.44 -15.52 13.77
C LEU A 15 11.98 -16.09 12.43
N GLN A 16 12.67 -17.12 11.93
CA GLN A 16 12.23 -17.88 10.75
C GLN A 16 10.86 -18.52 11.00
N THR A 17 10.65 -19.04 12.22
CA THR A 17 9.38 -19.61 12.66
C THR A 17 8.28 -18.55 12.69
N ALA A 18 8.55 -17.38 13.28
CA ALA A 18 7.61 -16.27 13.30
C ALA A 18 7.20 -15.86 11.88
N ALA A 19 8.18 -15.71 10.98
CA ALA A 19 7.91 -15.35 9.59
C ALA A 19 7.07 -16.42 8.88
N ARG A 20 7.39 -17.71 9.05
CA ARG A 20 6.61 -18.81 8.47
C ARG A 20 5.16 -18.79 8.95
N THR A 21 4.94 -18.67 10.26
CA THR A 21 3.59 -18.60 10.84
C THR A 21 2.80 -17.42 10.30
N MET A 22 3.42 -16.24 10.16
CA MET A 22 2.77 -15.06 9.59
C MET A 22 2.40 -15.24 8.11
N ILE A 23 3.29 -15.85 7.33
CA ILE A 23 3.05 -16.10 5.90
C ILE A 23 1.88 -17.08 5.71
N ASP A 24 1.88 -18.18 6.46
CA ASP A 24 0.85 -19.22 6.36
C ASP A 24 -0.52 -18.71 6.85
N ALA A 25 -0.54 -17.98 7.97
CA ALA A 25 -1.77 -17.47 8.56
C ALA A 25 -2.34 -16.23 7.82
N LYS A 26 -1.52 -15.51 7.05
CA LYS A 26 -1.87 -14.25 6.37
C LYS A 26 -2.49 -13.19 7.30
N ARG A 27 -2.10 -13.19 8.57
CA ARG A 27 -2.56 -12.26 9.61
C ARG A 27 -1.44 -11.95 10.60
N GLN A 28 -1.68 -10.96 11.46
CA GLN A 28 -0.82 -10.73 12.62
C GLN A 28 -0.91 -11.90 13.61
N LEU A 29 0.18 -12.10 14.33
CA LEU A 29 0.29 -13.12 15.37
C LEU A 29 -0.62 -12.74 16.55
N ASN A 30 -1.29 -13.72 17.13
CA ASN A 30 -2.08 -13.56 18.35
C ASN A 30 -1.22 -13.74 19.61
N GLU A 31 -1.76 -13.44 20.79
CA GLU A 31 -1.00 -13.52 22.05
C GLU A 31 -0.45 -14.92 22.35
N VAL A 32 -1.17 -15.98 21.95
CA VAL A 32 -0.74 -17.37 22.18
C VAL A 32 0.48 -17.68 21.33
N GLU A 33 0.45 -17.29 20.05
CA GLU A 33 1.57 -17.45 19.12
C GLU A 33 2.78 -16.62 19.55
N ILE A 34 2.57 -15.40 20.05
CA ILE A 34 3.64 -14.55 20.56
C ILE A 34 4.32 -15.19 21.78
N LYS A 35 3.54 -15.76 22.71
CA LYS A 35 4.07 -16.49 23.88
C LYS A 35 4.90 -17.70 23.46
N GLU A 36 4.43 -18.45 22.46
CA GLU A 36 5.17 -19.59 21.94
C GLU A 36 6.48 -19.19 21.26
N LEU A 37 6.47 -18.11 20.47
CA LEU A 37 7.70 -17.56 19.87
C LEU A 37 8.69 -17.07 20.92
N ALA A 38 8.20 -16.48 22.03
CA ALA A 38 9.04 -16.10 23.15
C ALA A 38 9.69 -17.32 23.82
N ARG A 39 8.94 -18.42 23.99
CA ARG A 39 9.46 -19.71 24.49
C ARG A 39 10.56 -20.25 23.55
N LEU A 40 10.31 -20.28 22.25
CA LEU A 40 11.28 -20.74 21.24
C LEU A 40 12.54 -19.87 21.21
N CYS A 41 12.40 -18.54 21.34
CA CYS A 41 13.53 -17.61 21.43
C CYS A 41 14.41 -17.92 22.65
N GLN A 42 13.80 -18.19 23.82
CA GLN A 42 14.55 -18.58 25.02
C GLN A 42 15.26 -19.93 24.88
N LEU A 43 14.62 -20.90 24.22
CA LEU A 43 15.23 -22.22 23.99
C LEU A 43 16.41 -22.12 23.02
N GLU A 44 16.27 -21.37 21.93
CA GLU A 44 17.35 -21.13 20.98
C GLU A 44 18.54 -20.43 21.65
N ALA A 45 18.29 -19.42 22.49
CA ALA A 45 19.34 -18.76 23.26
C ALA A 45 20.08 -19.70 24.23
N LYS A 46 19.40 -20.75 24.71
CA LYS A 46 19.97 -21.82 25.55
C LYS A 46 20.60 -22.95 24.73
N GLY A 47 20.55 -22.89 23.39
CA GLY A 47 21.02 -23.96 22.51
C GLY A 47 20.19 -25.25 22.58
N GLN A 48 18.96 -25.18 23.09
CA GLN A 48 18.09 -26.33 23.25
C GLN A 48 17.30 -26.58 21.96
N PRO A 49 17.29 -27.81 21.43
CA PRO A 49 16.48 -28.15 20.28
C PRO A 49 15.00 -28.22 20.67
N ASP A 50 14.13 -27.85 19.73
CA ASP A 50 12.68 -27.93 19.89
C ASP A 50 12.06 -28.24 18.52
N SER A 51 11.01 -29.05 18.48
CA SER A 51 10.31 -29.39 17.23
C SER A 51 9.42 -28.26 16.72
N GLY A 52 9.19 -27.21 17.52
CA GLY A 52 8.43 -26.03 17.14
C GLY A 52 9.17 -25.08 16.21
N PHE A 53 10.47 -25.28 15.94
CA PHE A 53 11.20 -24.48 14.96
C PHE A 53 10.77 -24.82 13.53
N LEU A 54 10.25 -23.84 12.81
CA LEU A 54 9.89 -23.95 11.40
C LEU A 54 10.96 -23.29 10.53
N SER A 55 11.29 -23.93 9.41
CA SER A 55 12.17 -23.41 8.37
C SER A 55 11.37 -22.83 7.20
N ILE A 56 11.92 -21.82 6.52
CA ILE A 56 11.30 -21.26 5.33
C ILE A 56 11.79 -22.05 4.11
N VAL A 57 10.85 -22.75 3.45
CA VAL A 57 11.14 -23.44 2.19
C VAL A 57 11.33 -22.40 1.08
N ALA A 58 12.35 -22.57 0.24
CA ALA A 58 12.61 -21.68 -0.90
C ALA A 58 11.36 -21.54 -1.79
N GLY A 59 11.03 -20.31 -2.18
CA GLY A 59 9.85 -19.99 -2.99
C GLY A 59 8.53 -19.87 -2.21
N THR A 60 8.54 -20.03 -0.88
CA THR A 60 7.37 -19.78 -0.03
C THR A 60 6.90 -18.33 -0.15
N LEU A 61 7.84 -17.37 -0.22
CA LEU A 61 7.50 -15.96 -0.37
C LEU A 61 7.09 -15.62 -1.81
N SER A 62 7.63 -16.34 -2.80
CA SER A 62 7.26 -16.17 -4.21
C SER A 62 5.80 -16.55 -4.49
N GLN A 63 5.24 -17.55 -3.79
CA GLN A 63 3.83 -17.93 -3.91
C GLN A 63 2.87 -16.93 -3.25
N ALA A 64 3.33 -16.12 -2.29
CA ALA A 64 2.53 -15.07 -1.67
C ALA A 64 2.37 -13.81 -2.57
N ALA A 65 2.99 -13.80 -3.75
CA ALA A 65 3.07 -12.64 -4.64
C ALA A 65 2.08 -12.64 -5.82
N THR A 66 1.25 -13.68 -6.01
CA THR A 66 0.14 -13.60 -6.99
C THR A 66 -0.97 -12.71 -6.44
N ARG A 67 -0.79 -11.41 -6.60
CA ARG A 67 -1.77 -10.38 -6.24
C ARG A 67 -2.63 -10.09 -7.47
N PRO A 68 -3.94 -9.86 -7.28
CA PRO A 68 -4.82 -9.53 -8.40
C PRO A 68 -4.34 -8.24 -9.06
N PRO A 69 -4.41 -8.15 -10.41
CA PRO A 69 -4.10 -6.91 -11.11
C PRO A 69 -5.06 -5.82 -10.65
N VAL A 70 -4.52 -4.63 -10.37
CA VAL A 70 -5.28 -3.46 -9.93
C VAL A 70 -5.09 -2.34 -10.95
N ARG A 71 -6.19 -1.72 -11.36
CA ARG A 71 -6.22 -0.58 -12.28
C ARG A 71 -7.12 0.50 -11.71
N ILE A 72 -6.64 1.74 -11.64
CA ILE A 72 -7.49 2.90 -11.36
C ILE A 72 -8.13 3.30 -12.69
N ASP A 73 -9.45 3.19 -12.77
CA ASP A 73 -10.20 3.53 -13.98
C ASP A 73 -10.53 5.02 -14.00
N GLU A 74 -10.98 5.56 -12.85
CA GLU A 74 -11.44 6.95 -12.76
C GLU A 74 -11.30 7.52 -11.34
N ILE A 75 -11.10 8.84 -11.25
CA ILE A 75 -11.22 9.62 -10.01
C ILE A 75 -12.45 10.52 -10.15
N ARG A 76 -13.38 10.45 -9.20
CA ARG A 76 -14.70 11.11 -9.22
C ARG A 76 -14.94 11.85 -7.91
N GLU A 77 -15.95 12.72 -7.89
CA GLU A 77 -16.42 13.41 -6.68
C GLU A 77 -15.26 14.02 -5.87
N VAL A 78 -14.33 14.69 -6.58
CA VAL A 78 -13.16 15.31 -5.95
C VAL A 78 -13.58 16.62 -5.29
N HIS A 79 -13.27 16.77 -4.02
CA HIS A 79 -13.48 17.99 -3.24
C HIS A 79 -12.22 18.35 -2.46
N GLY A 80 -12.02 19.63 -2.13
CA GLY A 80 -10.92 20.08 -1.27
C GLY A 80 -9.51 19.90 -1.83
N LEU A 81 -9.37 19.63 -3.13
CA LEU A 81 -8.07 19.41 -3.79
C LEU A 81 -7.54 20.70 -4.44
N ASN A 82 -6.83 21.53 -3.69
CA ASN A 82 -6.39 22.86 -4.16
C ASN A 82 -7.58 23.64 -4.78
N ALA A 83 -7.36 24.37 -5.88
CA ALA A 83 -8.41 25.08 -6.61
C ALA A 83 -9.13 24.21 -7.67
N ILE A 84 -9.08 22.87 -7.56
CA ILE A 84 -9.87 21.99 -8.42
C ILE A 84 -11.35 22.17 -8.09
N LYS A 85 -12.17 22.26 -9.14
CA LYS A 85 -13.63 22.37 -9.01
C LYS A 85 -14.18 21.18 -8.21
N SER A 86 -14.98 21.47 -7.19
CA SER A 86 -15.73 20.45 -6.44
C SER A 86 -16.59 19.59 -7.37
N GLY A 87 -16.55 18.27 -7.17
CA GLY A 87 -17.20 17.30 -8.06
C GLY A 87 -16.39 17.01 -9.34
N ALA A 88 -15.11 17.39 -9.40
CA ALA A 88 -14.28 17.10 -10.57
C ALA A 88 -14.17 15.59 -10.81
N HIS A 89 -14.06 15.26 -12.10
CA HIS A 89 -13.97 13.90 -12.62
C HIS A 89 -12.79 13.79 -13.58
N LEU A 90 -11.99 12.73 -13.42
CA LEU A 90 -10.82 12.44 -14.23
C LEU A 90 -10.82 10.95 -14.63
N PRO A 91 -11.25 10.62 -15.86
CA PRO A 91 -11.18 9.27 -16.39
C PRO A 91 -9.79 8.95 -16.98
N PHE A 92 -9.29 7.72 -16.76
CA PHE A 92 -8.03 7.25 -17.33
C PHE A 92 -8.21 6.44 -18.63
N GLY A 93 -9.46 6.21 -19.06
CA GLY A 93 -9.79 5.40 -20.25
C GLY A 93 -9.49 3.92 -20.04
N ASN A 94 -9.34 3.17 -21.14
CA ASN A 94 -9.12 1.72 -21.16
C ASN A 94 -7.68 1.31 -21.55
N SER A 95 -6.83 2.26 -21.95
CA SER A 95 -5.43 2.00 -22.31
C SER A 95 -4.55 1.75 -21.09
N ASN A 96 -3.41 1.08 -21.28
CA ASN A 96 -2.44 0.84 -20.20
C ASN A 96 -1.56 2.07 -19.90
N LEU A 97 -1.67 3.12 -20.70
CA LEU A 97 -0.98 4.39 -20.52
C LEU A 97 -2.01 5.52 -20.64
N ALA A 98 -1.99 6.42 -19.66
CA ALA A 98 -2.79 7.64 -19.65
C ALA A 98 -1.85 8.84 -19.47
N VAL A 99 -1.98 9.84 -20.33
CA VAL A 99 -1.19 11.07 -20.28
C VAL A 99 -2.10 12.23 -19.94
N ILE A 100 -1.85 12.87 -18.79
CA ILE A 100 -2.59 14.05 -18.34
C ILE A 100 -1.73 15.28 -18.58
N TYR A 101 -2.19 16.17 -19.46
CA TYR A 101 -1.49 17.41 -19.81
C TYR A 101 -2.45 18.61 -19.74
N GLY A 102 -1.88 19.81 -19.70
CA GLY A 102 -2.62 21.05 -19.54
C GLY A 102 -1.69 22.17 -19.09
N GLN A 103 -2.18 23.41 -19.10
CA GLN A 103 -1.41 24.59 -18.71
C GLN A 103 -0.97 24.55 -17.23
N ASN A 104 -0.01 25.40 -16.87
CA ASN A 104 0.36 25.57 -15.46
C ASN A 104 -0.84 26.10 -14.67
N GLY A 105 -1.01 25.60 -13.44
CA GLY A 105 -2.15 25.98 -12.60
C GLY A 105 -3.44 25.19 -12.82
N THR A 106 -3.54 24.32 -13.83
CA THR A 106 -4.77 23.51 -14.08
C THR A 106 -4.99 22.35 -13.10
N GLY A 107 -4.09 22.19 -12.11
CA GLY A 107 -4.26 21.21 -11.03
C GLY A 107 -3.75 19.79 -11.29
N LYS A 108 -2.97 19.57 -12.37
CA LYS A 108 -2.26 18.29 -12.62
C LYS A 108 -1.48 17.79 -11.39
N SER A 109 -0.69 18.66 -10.77
CA SER A 109 0.05 18.33 -9.55
C SER A 109 -0.86 18.03 -8.37
N GLY A 110 -2.07 18.60 -8.31
CA GLY A 110 -3.08 18.25 -7.31
C GLY A 110 -3.48 16.77 -7.43
N PHE A 111 -3.88 16.31 -8.62
CA PHE A 111 -4.20 14.90 -8.84
C PHE A 111 -3.01 13.96 -8.56
N ALA A 112 -1.79 14.37 -8.89
CA ALA A 112 -0.59 13.60 -8.54
C ALA A 112 -0.43 13.45 -7.00
N ARG A 113 -0.66 14.52 -6.23
CA ARG A 113 -0.65 14.46 -4.76
C ARG A 113 -1.76 13.56 -4.21
N LEU A 114 -2.96 13.67 -4.78
CA LEU A 114 -4.09 12.80 -4.40
C LEU A 114 -3.74 11.31 -4.61
N LEU A 115 -3.16 10.96 -5.76
CA LEU A 115 -2.68 9.60 -6.04
C LEU A 115 -1.58 9.15 -5.06
N LYS A 116 -0.61 10.02 -4.73
CA LYS A 116 0.41 9.71 -3.73
C LYS A 116 -0.18 9.42 -2.35
N GLN A 117 -1.21 10.16 -1.95
CA GLN A 117 -1.87 9.98 -0.65
C GLN A 117 -2.60 8.63 -0.58
N VAL A 118 -3.47 8.34 -1.55
CA VAL A 118 -4.27 7.10 -1.56
C VAL A 118 -3.42 5.84 -1.78
N CYS A 119 -2.39 5.91 -2.62
CA CYS A 119 -1.48 4.79 -2.88
C CYS A 119 -0.43 4.60 -1.78
N GLY A 120 -0.30 5.55 -0.84
CA GLY A 120 0.66 5.39 0.25
C GLY A 120 2.11 5.59 -0.15
N SER A 121 2.39 6.47 -1.13
CA SER A 121 3.77 6.78 -1.56
C SER A 121 4.65 7.19 -0.37
N ARG A 122 5.97 6.99 -0.45
CA ARG A 122 6.93 7.50 0.54
C ARG A 122 7.10 9.03 0.43
N SER A 123 6.97 9.58 -0.78
CA SER A 123 7.15 11.00 -1.10
C SER A 123 5.82 11.78 -1.13
N LYS A 124 4.93 11.54 -0.14
CA LYS A 124 3.64 12.24 -0.11
C LYS A 124 3.84 13.72 0.16
N ASP A 125 3.26 14.55 -0.69
CA ASP A 125 3.14 15.97 -0.42
C ASP A 125 1.78 16.24 0.27
N GLU A 126 1.75 17.26 1.11
CA GLU A 126 0.54 17.77 1.74
C GLU A 126 -0.48 18.22 0.69
N ILE A 127 -1.74 17.81 0.84
CA ILE A 127 -2.84 18.36 0.05
C ILE A 127 -3.37 19.57 0.80
N ARG A 128 -3.37 20.71 0.12
CA ARG A 128 -3.93 21.97 0.64
C ARG A 128 -5.26 22.27 -0.03
N SER A 129 -6.20 22.77 0.75
CA SER A 129 -7.48 23.27 0.26
C SER A 129 -7.31 24.54 -0.60
N ASN A 130 -8.40 25.00 -1.21
CA ASN A 130 -8.40 26.24 -1.97
C ASN A 130 -8.24 27.45 -1.03
N VAL A 131 -7.15 28.21 -1.18
CA VAL A 131 -6.89 29.41 -0.37
C VAL A 131 -7.89 30.55 -0.58
N PHE A 132 -8.65 30.50 -1.69
CA PHE A 132 -9.69 31.47 -2.00
C PHE A 132 -11.09 31.02 -1.54
N ASP A 133 -11.22 29.80 -1.02
CA ASP A 133 -12.47 29.32 -0.45
C ASP A 133 -12.50 29.66 1.04
N PRO A 134 -13.44 30.50 1.51
CA PRO A 134 -13.56 30.82 2.93
C PRO A 134 -13.99 29.60 3.76
N ASN A 135 -14.56 28.57 3.13
CA ASN A 135 -14.93 27.33 3.78
C ASN A 135 -13.83 26.29 3.59
N HIS A 136 -13.10 25.98 4.66
CA HIS A 136 -12.07 24.95 4.62
C HIS A 136 -12.70 23.57 4.36
N THR A 137 -12.61 23.10 3.12
CA THR A 137 -13.10 21.77 2.73
C THR A 137 -11.93 20.80 2.71
N ASP A 138 -11.99 19.75 3.54
CA ASP A 138 -11.00 18.69 3.54
C ASP A 138 -11.04 17.89 2.24
N CYS A 139 -9.87 17.44 1.79
CA CYS A 139 -9.77 16.69 0.55
C CYS A 139 -10.44 15.33 0.66
N ARG A 140 -11.34 15.04 -0.29
CA ARG A 140 -11.96 13.72 -0.46
C ARG A 140 -12.19 13.43 -1.93
N ALA A 141 -12.24 12.15 -2.28
CA ALA A 141 -12.49 11.68 -3.64
C ALA A 141 -13.08 10.27 -3.63
N GLN A 142 -13.71 9.90 -4.74
CA GLN A 142 -14.08 8.53 -5.04
C GLN A 142 -13.18 7.99 -6.15
N PHE A 143 -12.73 6.75 -6.01
CA PHE A 143 -11.92 6.06 -7.02
C PHE A 143 -12.71 4.86 -7.53
N LYS A 144 -12.90 4.80 -8.84
CA LYS A 144 -13.38 3.58 -9.50
C LYS A 144 -12.17 2.76 -9.91
N VAL A 145 -12.10 1.53 -9.43
CA VAL A 145 -10.92 0.66 -9.56
C VAL A 145 -11.35 -0.72 -10.02
N SER A 146 -10.61 -1.29 -10.97
CA SER A 146 -10.76 -2.68 -11.38
C SER A 146 -9.75 -3.55 -10.66
N ILE A 147 -10.22 -4.54 -9.89
CA ILE A 147 -9.41 -5.54 -9.19
C ILE A 147 -9.76 -6.91 -9.77
N ASP A 148 -8.82 -7.55 -10.45
CA ASP A 148 -9.06 -8.83 -11.14
C ASP A 148 -10.26 -8.75 -12.11
N GLY A 149 -10.36 -7.63 -12.84
CA GLY A 149 -11.47 -7.34 -13.77
C GLY A 149 -12.80 -6.97 -13.12
N LYS A 150 -12.91 -6.97 -11.78
CA LYS A 150 -14.13 -6.55 -11.06
C LYS A 150 -14.04 -5.08 -10.67
N SER A 151 -15.04 -4.31 -11.06
CA SER A 151 -15.18 -2.90 -10.67
C SER A 151 -15.53 -2.76 -9.20
N VAL A 152 -14.80 -1.87 -8.50
CA VAL A 152 -14.97 -1.55 -7.08
C VAL A 152 -14.88 -0.03 -6.92
N ASP A 153 -15.83 0.55 -6.19
CA ASP A 153 -15.79 1.96 -5.81
C ASP A 153 -15.15 2.13 -4.43
N ILE A 154 -14.15 2.99 -4.34
CA ILE A 154 -13.41 3.31 -3.13
C ILE A 154 -13.70 4.76 -2.75
N HIS A 155 -14.22 4.96 -1.55
CA HIS A 155 -14.38 6.29 -0.97
C HIS A 155 -13.13 6.61 -0.15
N TRP A 156 -12.55 7.78 -0.37
CA TRP A 156 -11.29 8.18 0.24
C TRP A 156 -11.36 9.62 0.76
N ASP A 157 -10.79 9.83 1.94
CA ASP A 157 -10.54 11.14 2.55
C ASP A 157 -9.16 11.15 3.24
N ILE A 158 -8.72 12.33 3.66
CA ILE A 158 -7.42 12.51 4.34
C ILE A 158 -7.31 11.61 5.59
N PRO A 159 -8.29 11.58 6.53
CA PRO A 159 -8.18 10.76 7.74
C PRO A 159 -8.06 9.25 7.49
N SER A 160 -8.69 8.74 6.42
CA SER A 160 -8.61 7.32 6.05
C SER A 160 -7.19 6.87 5.64
N GLY A 161 -6.35 7.81 5.20
CA GLY A 161 -4.99 7.50 4.77
C GLY A 161 -4.94 6.53 3.57
N PRO A 162 -3.83 5.83 3.34
CA PRO A 162 -3.68 4.96 2.17
C PRO A 162 -4.66 3.79 2.14
N HIS A 163 -5.32 3.58 1.00
CA HIS A 163 -6.28 2.50 0.84
C HIS A 163 -5.57 1.16 0.55
N LYS A 164 -5.97 0.08 1.24
CA LYS A 164 -5.34 -1.25 1.16
C LYS A 164 -5.22 -1.80 -0.26
N ALA A 165 -6.23 -1.58 -1.10
CA ALA A 165 -6.25 -2.07 -2.49
C ALA A 165 -5.29 -1.29 -3.40
N LEU A 166 -5.01 -0.02 -3.08
CA LEU A 166 -4.17 0.87 -3.88
C LEU A 166 -2.76 1.00 -3.33
N ARG A 167 -2.48 0.51 -2.11
CA ARG A 167 -1.15 0.52 -1.48
C ARG A 167 -0.06 -0.18 -2.32
N GLN A 168 -0.46 -1.06 -3.22
CA GLN A 168 0.45 -1.78 -4.12
C GLN A 168 0.80 -1.00 -5.38
N ALA A 169 0.03 0.04 -5.72
CA ALA A 169 0.32 0.88 -6.86
C ALA A 169 1.58 1.70 -6.57
N GLN A 170 2.59 1.51 -7.40
CA GLN A 170 3.85 2.26 -7.27
C GLN A 170 3.66 3.65 -7.89
N VAL A 171 4.00 4.68 -7.13
CA VAL A 171 3.99 6.07 -7.59
C VAL A 171 5.44 6.51 -7.74
N PHE A 172 5.85 6.78 -8.97
CA PHE A 172 7.20 7.23 -9.29
C PHE A 172 7.21 8.74 -9.49
N ASP A 173 8.09 9.42 -8.78
CA ASP A 173 8.43 10.82 -8.98
C ASP A 173 9.90 11.05 -8.63
N SER A 174 10.44 12.21 -8.96
CA SER A 174 11.85 12.54 -8.68
C SER A 174 12.21 12.44 -7.20
N LYS A 175 11.26 12.72 -6.29
CA LYS A 175 11.45 12.59 -4.84
C LYS A 175 11.40 11.15 -4.35
N ALA A 176 10.62 10.26 -4.99
CA ALA A 176 10.52 8.84 -4.61
C ALA A 176 11.70 8.01 -5.11
N ALA A 177 12.50 8.53 -6.06
CA ALA A 177 13.68 7.85 -6.61
C ALA A 177 14.99 8.16 -5.84
N GLN A 178 14.92 8.99 -4.78
CA GLN A 178 16.01 9.28 -3.85
C GLN A 178 15.85 8.46 -2.57
#